data_AF-A0A3A8WKM4-F1
#
_entry.id   AF-A0A3A8WKM4-F1
#
_cell.length_a   1.000
_cell.length_b   1.000
_cell.length_c   1.000
_cell.angle_alpha   90.00
_cell.angle_beta   90.00
_cell.angle_gamma   90.00
#
_symmetry.space_group_name_H-M   'P 1'
#
loop_
_entity.id
_entity.type
_entity.pdbx_description
1 polymer ?
#
loop_
_entity_poly.entity_id
_entity_poly.type
_entity_poly.pdbx_seq_one_letter_code
_entity_poly.pdbx_strand_id
1 'polypeptide(L)'
;MISNITLNKFKELCPQADKNIKYAKDTFLMMLSIARNNVYSEKFSNDDGEIVFFVTNKKLADYLGKGNSQKKIDKVSKYIKMLIYHDLIRILDDDKIPKELLFKAIKYSGTDNRTGKHVNFYAVPSWVIQQLSTIENNGVRWKEKGYRIAGVSFDMFYRSEGFDVAASIYPQYKKKKNEYGEIVDRSTTKASDERTLKISEIILQCIQRKGYCTEKEVVYILGSQYKYEVTETQIKRCLNEIMDIYLLKKVKANKILKEKYHIKSNGYPNIIIEDIN
;
A
#
# COMPACT_ATOMS: atom_id res chain seq x y z
N MET A 1 -17.28 -23.00 -10.48
CA MET A 1 -16.28 -23.99 -10.03
C MET A 1 -14.96 -23.82 -10.81
N ILE A 2 -14.35 -22.61 -10.76
CA ILE A 2 -13.04 -22.28 -11.41
C ILE A 2 -12.03 -21.76 -10.36
N SER A 3 -12.43 -21.64 -9.09
CA SER A 3 -11.70 -20.92 -8.04
C SER A 3 -10.59 -21.70 -7.33
N ASN A 4 -10.55 -23.04 -7.45
CA ASN A 4 -9.65 -23.85 -6.62
C ASN A 4 -8.34 -24.29 -7.32
N ILE A 5 -8.30 -24.29 -8.65
CA ILE A 5 -7.14 -24.85 -9.38
C ILE A 5 -6.04 -23.80 -9.66
N THR A 6 -6.36 -22.49 -9.67
CA THR A 6 -5.40 -21.41 -9.94
C THR A 6 -4.73 -20.82 -8.69
N LEU A 7 -5.44 -20.72 -7.55
CA LEU A 7 -4.87 -20.13 -6.33
C LEU A 7 -3.91 -21.06 -5.58
N ASN A 8 -4.10 -22.38 -5.68
CA ASN A 8 -3.19 -23.33 -5.05
C ASN A 8 -1.78 -23.27 -5.67
N LYS A 9 -1.71 -23.21 -7.00
CA LYS A 9 -0.44 -23.05 -7.72
C LYS A 9 0.20 -21.68 -7.49
N PHE A 10 -0.60 -20.61 -7.34
CA PHE A 10 -0.09 -19.30 -6.94
C PHE A 10 0.55 -19.33 -5.54
N LYS A 11 -0.08 -20.01 -4.58
CA LYS A 11 0.49 -20.16 -3.23
C LYS A 11 1.81 -20.92 -3.22
N GLU A 12 1.97 -21.91 -4.10
CA GLU A 12 3.22 -22.66 -4.25
C GLU A 12 4.34 -21.81 -4.84
N LEU A 13 4.03 -21.03 -5.89
CA LEU A 13 5.02 -20.23 -6.63
C LEU A 13 5.31 -18.87 -5.98
N CYS A 14 4.34 -18.30 -5.27
CA CYS A 14 4.42 -16.98 -4.63
C CYS A 14 3.90 -17.04 -3.18
N PRO A 15 4.52 -17.83 -2.30
CA PRO A 15 4.02 -18.12 -0.96
C PRO A 15 3.96 -16.89 -0.04
N GLN A 16 4.92 -15.96 -0.14
CA GLN A 16 4.91 -14.76 0.68
C GLN A 16 3.91 -13.73 0.13
N ALA A 17 3.81 -13.57 -1.18
CA ALA A 17 2.79 -12.72 -1.79
C ALA A 17 1.37 -13.22 -1.46
N ASP A 18 1.11 -14.54 -1.54
CA ASP A 18 -0.18 -15.14 -1.18
C ASP A 18 -0.61 -14.82 0.26
N LYS A 19 0.35 -14.88 1.20
CA LYS A 19 0.13 -14.51 2.61
C LYS A 19 -0.23 -13.04 2.75
N ASN A 20 0.50 -12.15 2.07
CA ASN A 20 0.28 -10.71 2.15
C ASN A 20 -1.11 -10.33 1.62
N ILE A 21 -1.51 -10.91 0.48
CA ILE A 21 -2.79 -10.57 -0.18
C ILE A 21 -4.00 -11.31 0.36
N LYS A 22 -3.87 -12.13 1.41
CA LYS A 22 -4.95 -12.97 1.96
C LYS A 22 -6.30 -12.25 2.07
N TYR A 23 -6.30 -11.00 2.53
CA TYR A 23 -7.51 -10.20 2.73
C TYR A 23 -7.92 -9.33 1.52
N ALA A 24 -7.12 -9.34 0.46
CA ALA A 24 -7.38 -8.67 -0.81
C ALA A 24 -7.74 -9.65 -1.95
N LYS A 25 -7.74 -10.97 -1.71
CA LYS A 25 -8.07 -11.99 -2.74
C LYS A 25 -9.42 -11.72 -3.40
N ASP A 26 -10.47 -11.39 -2.63
CA ASP A 26 -11.79 -11.09 -3.21
C ASP A 26 -11.76 -9.84 -4.09
N THR A 27 -11.00 -8.81 -3.66
CA THR A 27 -10.80 -7.59 -4.45
C THR A 27 -10.08 -7.91 -5.76
N PHE A 28 -9.06 -8.75 -5.72
CA PHE A 28 -8.33 -9.19 -6.89
C PHE A 28 -9.21 -10.00 -7.86
N LEU A 29 -9.91 -11.03 -7.36
CA LEU A 29 -10.81 -11.86 -8.17
C LEU A 29 -11.92 -11.03 -8.81
N MET A 30 -12.45 -10.03 -8.11
CA MET A 30 -13.43 -9.10 -8.69
C MET A 30 -12.82 -8.24 -9.80
N MET A 31 -11.59 -7.75 -9.65
CA MET A 31 -10.90 -7.01 -10.70
C MET A 31 -10.66 -7.88 -11.95
N LEU A 32 -10.27 -9.15 -11.78
CA LEU A 32 -10.12 -10.10 -12.89
C LEU A 32 -11.46 -10.38 -13.58
N SER A 33 -12.55 -10.51 -12.81
CA SER A 33 -13.90 -10.67 -13.35
C SER A 33 -14.32 -9.46 -14.19
N ILE A 34 -14.08 -8.24 -13.69
CA ILE A 34 -14.32 -7.01 -14.44
C ILE A 34 -13.47 -6.97 -15.70
N ALA A 35 -12.17 -7.26 -15.62
CA ALA A 35 -11.28 -7.29 -16.78
C ALA A 35 -11.82 -8.25 -17.86
N ARG A 36 -12.12 -9.50 -17.47
CA ARG A 36 -12.69 -10.52 -18.36
C ARG A 36 -14.00 -10.09 -19.03
N ASN A 37 -14.90 -9.46 -18.27
CA ASN A 37 -16.18 -8.97 -18.78
C ASN A 37 -16.05 -7.68 -19.61
N ASN A 38 -14.85 -7.14 -19.79
CA ASN A 38 -14.59 -5.97 -20.63
C ASN A 38 -13.68 -6.26 -21.84
N VAL A 39 -13.25 -7.51 -22.04
CA VAL A 39 -12.53 -7.95 -23.24
C VAL A 39 -13.53 -8.13 -24.38
N TYR A 40 -13.79 -7.07 -25.15
CA TYR A 40 -14.67 -7.12 -26.32
C TYR A 40 -13.93 -6.97 -27.66
N SER A 41 -12.66 -6.53 -27.67
CA SER A 41 -11.78 -6.49 -28.87
C SER A 41 -10.31 -6.18 -28.53
N GLU A 42 -9.40 -6.25 -29.51
CA GLU A 42 -7.98 -5.83 -29.38
C GLU A 42 -7.80 -4.37 -28.95
N LYS A 43 -8.84 -3.53 -29.12
CA LYS A 43 -8.85 -2.12 -28.69
C LYS A 43 -8.82 -1.94 -27.17
N PHE A 44 -8.89 -3.04 -26.41
CA PHE A 44 -8.87 -3.07 -24.96
C PHE A 44 -7.55 -3.62 -24.40
N SER A 45 -6.52 -3.72 -25.23
CA SER A 45 -5.16 -4.01 -24.80
C SER A 45 -4.28 -2.75 -24.84
N ASN A 46 -3.26 -2.67 -23.98
CA ASN A 46 -2.18 -1.68 -24.11
C ASN A 46 -1.13 -2.16 -25.13
N ASP A 47 -0.09 -1.35 -25.35
CA ASP A 47 1.01 -1.67 -26.28
C ASP A 47 1.75 -2.97 -25.91
N ASP A 48 1.67 -3.40 -24.64
CA ASP A 48 2.25 -4.65 -24.13
C ASP A 48 1.30 -5.86 -24.28
N GLY A 49 0.11 -5.68 -24.88
CA GLY A 49 -0.90 -6.72 -25.06
C GLY A 49 -1.72 -7.04 -23.80
N GLU A 50 -1.58 -6.27 -22.72
CA GLU A 50 -2.27 -6.49 -21.45
C GLU A 50 -3.70 -5.97 -21.48
N ILE A 51 -4.63 -6.71 -20.87
CA ILE A 51 -6.05 -6.33 -20.82
C ILE A 51 -6.22 -5.07 -19.96
N VAL A 52 -6.70 -4.00 -20.57
CA VAL A 52 -7.00 -2.70 -19.95
C VAL A 52 -8.47 -2.60 -19.55
N PHE A 53 -8.72 -2.19 -18.32
CA PHE A 53 -10.06 -1.95 -17.80
C PHE A 53 -10.08 -0.78 -16.80
N PHE A 54 -11.27 -0.29 -16.48
CA PHE A 54 -11.43 0.76 -15.47
C PHE A 54 -12.54 0.42 -14.49
N VAL A 55 -12.35 0.83 -13.23
CA VAL A 55 -13.38 0.70 -12.19
C VAL A 55 -13.12 1.72 -11.09
N THR A 56 -14.20 2.33 -10.58
CA THR A 56 -14.09 3.22 -9.41
C THR A 56 -14.05 2.42 -8.12
N ASN A 57 -13.33 2.91 -7.11
CA ASN A 57 -13.26 2.24 -5.80
C ASN A 57 -14.65 2.05 -5.17
N LYS A 58 -15.57 2.99 -5.40
CA LYS A 58 -16.97 2.91 -4.97
C LYS A 58 -17.67 1.70 -5.60
N LYS A 59 -17.63 1.60 -6.94
CA LYS A 59 -18.25 0.52 -7.69
C LYS A 59 -17.65 -0.85 -7.31
N LEU A 60 -16.34 -0.90 -7.07
CA LEU A 60 -15.69 -2.12 -6.59
C LEU A 60 -16.13 -2.49 -5.17
N ALA A 61 -16.32 -1.52 -4.27
CA ALA A 61 -16.85 -1.78 -2.94
C ALA A 61 -18.30 -2.30 -2.97
N ASP A 62 -19.13 -1.78 -3.89
CA ASP A 62 -20.49 -2.25 -4.12
C ASP A 62 -20.51 -3.69 -4.66
N TYR A 63 -19.70 -4.01 -5.67
CA TYR A 63 -19.58 -5.37 -6.20
C TYR A 63 -19.09 -6.39 -5.17
N LEU A 64 -18.30 -5.94 -4.20
CA LEU A 64 -17.84 -6.78 -3.07
C LEU A 64 -18.87 -6.87 -1.93
N GLY A 65 -20.07 -6.30 -2.07
CA GLY A 65 -21.10 -6.28 -1.03
C GLY A 65 -20.70 -5.49 0.23
N LYS A 66 -19.68 -4.63 0.14
CA LYS A 66 -19.18 -3.85 1.29
C LYS A 66 -20.06 -2.63 1.54
N GLY A 67 -20.71 -2.09 0.50
CA GLY A 67 -21.53 -0.88 0.56
C GLY A 67 -20.73 0.41 0.51
N ASN A 68 -21.40 1.54 0.72
CA ASN A 68 -20.98 2.85 0.22
C ASN A 68 -20.28 3.80 1.22
N SER A 69 -19.88 3.32 2.40
CA SER A 69 -19.20 4.21 3.35
C SER A 69 -17.75 4.48 2.96
N GLN A 70 -17.28 5.72 3.17
CA GLN A 70 -15.93 6.14 2.79
C GLN A 70 -14.84 5.24 3.36
N LYS A 71 -14.95 4.84 4.64
CA LYS A 71 -14.03 3.91 5.30
C LYS A 71 -13.88 2.57 4.56
N LYS A 72 -14.96 2.05 3.98
CA LYS A 72 -14.95 0.78 3.24
C LYS A 72 -14.35 0.96 1.85
N ILE A 73 -14.68 2.07 1.18
CA ILE A 73 -14.11 2.47 -0.11
C ILE A 73 -12.59 2.65 0.02
N ASP A 74 -12.13 3.34 1.07
CA ASP A 74 -10.69 3.54 1.35
C ASP A 74 -9.96 2.22 1.61
N LYS A 75 -10.62 1.27 2.29
CA LYS A 75 -10.06 -0.06 2.51
C LYS A 75 -9.88 -0.83 1.20
N VAL A 76 -10.85 -0.75 0.30
CA VAL A 76 -10.75 -1.32 -1.06
C VAL A 76 -9.61 -0.65 -1.83
N SER A 77 -9.53 0.68 -1.80
CA SER A 77 -8.43 1.44 -2.42
C SER A 77 -7.06 0.95 -1.95
N LYS A 78 -6.87 0.77 -0.63
CA LYS A 78 -5.62 0.23 -0.06
C LYS A 78 -5.32 -1.18 -0.53
N TYR A 79 -6.32 -2.05 -0.69
CA TYR A 79 -6.11 -3.39 -1.25
C TYR A 79 -5.69 -3.33 -2.71
N ILE A 80 -6.29 -2.46 -3.54
CA ILE A 80 -5.86 -2.25 -4.91
C ILE A 80 -4.38 -1.82 -4.94
N LYS A 81 -3.99 -0.85 -4.10
CA LYS A 81 -2.59 -0.39 -4.04
C LYS A 81 -1.61 -1.47 -3.59
N MET A 82 -2.02 -2.35 -2.68
CA MET A 82 -1.23 -3.54 -2.32
C MET A 82 -1.11 -4.52 -3.49
N LEU A 83 -2.18 -4.77 -4.25
CA LEU A 83 -2.13 -5.62 -5.43
C LEU A 83 -1.22 -5.03 -6.53
N ILE A 84 -1.22 -3.70 -6.69
CA ILE A 84 -0.31 -2.98 -7.58
C ILE A 84 1.14 -3.13 -7.13
N TYR A 85 1.41 -2.96 -5.83
CA TYR A 85 2.76 -3.16 -5.28
C TYR A 85 3.29 -4.57 -5.57
N HIS A 86 2.44 -5.59 -5.44
CA HIS A 86 2.81 -6.96 -5.76
C HIS A 86 2.87 -7.25 -7.26
N ASP A 87 2.57 -6.29 -8.14
CA ASP A 87 2.51 -6.45 -9.60
C ASP A 87 1.54 -7.56 -10.05
N LEU A 88 0.44 -7.73 -9.31
CA LEU A 88 -0.68 -8.60 -9.68
C LEU A 88 -1.65 -7.89 -10.65
N ILE A 89 -1.66 -6.57 -10.59
CA ILE A 89 -2.37 -5.64 -11.47
C ILE A 89 -1.48 -4.41 -11.63
N ARG A 90 -1.58 -3.72 -12.77
CA ARG A 90 -0.88 -2.45 -13.00
C ARG A 90 -1.88 -1.31 -12.98
N ILE A 91 -1.46 -0.13 -12.55
CA ILE A 91 -2.21 1.11 -12.74
C ILE A 91 -1.56 1.88 -13.90
N LEU A 92 -2.37 2.40 -14.81
CA LEU A 92 -1.88 3.07 -16.00
C LEU A 92 -1.85 4.59 -15.81
N ASP A 93 -0.80 5.22 -16.33
CA ASP A 93 -0.75 6.66 -16.55
C ASP A 93 -1.65 7.06 -17.74
N ASP A 94 -2.11 8.30 -17.79
CA ASP A 94 -3.08 8.76 -18.79
C ASP A 94 -2.63 8.58 -20.24
N ASP A 95 -1.33 8.75 -20.47
CA ASP A 95 -0.66 8.62 -21.76
C ASP A 95 -0.58 7.16 -22.25
N LYS A 96 -0.76 6.19 -21.35
CA LYS A 96 -0.78 4.75 -21.66
C LYS A 96 -2.18 4.18 -21.86
N ILE A 97 -3.22 5.02 -21.85
CA ILE A 97 -4.61 4.59 -22.00
C ILE A 97 -5.05 4.79 -23.46
N PRO A 98 -5.67 3.77 -24.10
CA PRO A 98 -6.31 3.96 -25.40
C PRO A 98 -7.35 5.10 -25.34
N LYS A 99 -7.24 6.11 -26.23
CA LYS A 99 -8.08 7.32 -26.20
C LYS A 99 -9.59 7.02 -26.20
N GLU A 100 -10.01 5.99 -26.93
CA GLU A 100 -11.41 5.55 -27.00
C GLU A 100 -11.94 5.06 -25.64
N LEU A 101 -11.07 4.38 -24.87
CA LEU A 101 -11.37 3.90 -23.52
C LEU A 101 -11.44 5.05 -22.51
N LEU A 102 -10.52 6.01 -22.61
CA LEU A 102 -10.52 7.22 -21.78
C LEU A 102 -11.84 8.00 -21.95
N PHE A 103 -12.28 8.19 -23.19
CA PHE A 103 -13.55 8.87 -23.50
C PHE A 103 -14.77 8.14 -22.91
N LYS A 104 -14.85 6.81 -23.09
CA LYS A 104 -15.93 6.00 -22.49
C LYS A 104 -15.93 6.10 -20.98
N ALA A 105 -14.77 5.99 -20.32
CA ALA A 105 -14.68 6.07 -18.88
C ALA A 105 -15.20 7.40 -18.35
N ILE A 106 -14.77 8.54 -18.93
CA ILE A 106 -15.24 9.88 -18.57
C ILE A 106 -16.76 9.99 -18.68
N LYS A 107 -17.33 9.48 -19.77
CA LYS A 107 -18.78 9.47 -20.02
C LYS A 107 -19.54 8.62 -18.99
N TYR A 108 -19.05 7.42 -18.67
CA TYR A 108 -19.70 6.50 -17.71
C TYR A 108 -19.51 6.91 -16.25
N SER A 109 -18.42 7.59 -15.90
CA SER A 109 -18.20 8.07 -14.53
C SER A 109 -18.99 9.34 -14.19
N GLY A 110 -19.65 9.96 -15.18
CA GLY A 110 -20.37 11.23 -15.00
C GLY A 110 -19.43 12.37 -14.61
N THR A 111 -18.18 12.31 -15.06
CA THR A 111 -17.11 13.26 -14.70
C THR A 111 -16.94 14.37 -15.73
N ASP A 112 -17.81 14.38 -16.74
CA ASP A 112 -17.83 15.30 -17.87
C ASP A 112 -17.87 16.78 -17.46
N ASN A 113 -18.39 17.10 -16.26
CA ASN A 113 -18.60 18.50 -15.84
C ASN A 113 -18.11 18.85 -14.43
N ARG A 114 -17.18 18.11 -13.81
CA ARG A 114 -16.61 18.53 -12.51
C ARG A 114 -15.12 18.19 -12.39
N THR A 115 -14.32 19.24 -12.32
CA THR A 115 -12.97 19.34 -11.74
C THR A 115 -12.62 18.25 -10.70
N GLY A 116 -12.17 17.08 -11.15
CA GLY A 116 -11.29 16.24 -10.33
C GLY A 116 -11.72 14.82 -9.94
N LYS A 117 -12.67 14.16 -10.62
CA LYS A 117 -12.87 12.70 -10.45
C LYS A 117 -12.16 11.95 -11.57
N HIS A 118 -10.86 11.73 -11.39
CA HIS A 118 -10.07 10.87 -12.28
C HIS A 118 -10.47 9.40 -12.10
N VAL A 119 -10.73 8.70 -13.20
CA VAL A 119 -10.98 7.25 -13.20
C VAL A 119 -9.66 6.55 -13.44
N ASN A 120 -9.24 5.72 -12.48
CA ASN A 120 -8.04 4.90 -12.66
C ASN A 120 -8.30 3.79 -13.68
N PHE A 121 -7.32 3.61 -14.55
CA PHE A 121 -7.23 2.48 -15.46
C PHE A 121 -6.23 1.46 -14.93
N TYR A 122 -6.53 0.20 -15.15
CA TYR A 122 -5.73 -0.92 -14.70
C TYR A 122 -5.45 -1.86 -15.86
N ALA A 123 -4.31 -2.54 -15.79
CA ALA A 123 -3.97 -3.65 -16.67
C ALA A 123 -3.75 -4.93 -15.87
N VAL A 124 -4.09 -6.08 -16.46
CA VAL A 124 -3.75 -7.40 -15.91
C VAL A 124 -2.50 -7.91 -16.63
N PRO A 125 -1.34 -8.02 -15.95
CA PRO A 125 -0.13 -8.51 -16.59
C PRO A 125 -0.23 -10.00 -16.94
N SER A 126 0.51 -10.42 -17.95
CA SER A 126 0.65 -11.85 -18.28
C SER A 126 1.51 -12.55 -17.22
N TRP A 127 0.97 -13.55 -16.53
CA TRP A 127 1.69 -14.28 -15.47
C TRP A 127 2.61 -15.38 -16.03
N VAL A 128 3.61 -14.96 -16.80
CA VAL A 128 4.75 -15.80 -17.18
C VAL A 128 5.70 -15.99 -15.98
N ILE A 129 6.62 -16.95 -16.05
CA ILE A 129 7.51 -17.33 -14.94
C ILE A 129 8.25 -16.10 -14.35
N GLN A 130 8.75 -15.20 -15.20
CA GLN A 130 9.44 -13.98 -14.77
C GLN A 130 8.53 -13.08 -13.91
N GLN A 131 7.26 -12.95 -14.30
CA GLN A 131 6.28 -12.15 -13.56
C GLN A 131 6.00 -12.73 -12.17
N LEU A 132 5.94 -14.05 -12.06
CA LEU A 132 5.77 -14.73 -10.77
C LEU A 132 6.96 -14.50 -9.83
N SER A 133 8.18 -14.44 -10.38
CA SER A 133 9.37 -14.07 -9.61
C SER A 133 9.29 -12.63 -9.09
N THR A 134 8.87 -11.68 -9.93
CA THR A 134 8.64 -10.28 -9.53
C THR A 134 7.60 -10.19 -8.41
N ILE A 135 6.46 -10.89 -8.56
CA ILE A 135 5.38 -10.91 -7.56
C ILE A 135 5.89 -11.40 -6.19
N GLU A 136 6.65 -12.50 -6.17
CA GLU A 136 7.17 -13.05 -4.91
C GLU A 136 8.29 -12.19 -4.31
N ASN A 137 9.18 -11.61 -5.12
CA ASN A 137 10.20 -10.68 -4.64
C ASN A 137 9.56 -9.45 -3.98
N ASN A 138 8.50 -8.89 -4.58
CA ASN A 138 7.72 -7.82 -3.95
C ASN A 138 6.98 -8.34 -2.69
N GLY A 139 6.54 -9.60 -2.70
CA GLY A 139 6.07 -10.35 -1.53
C GLY A 139 7.02 -10.29 -0.33
N VAL A 140 8.26 -10.68 -0.56
CA VAL A 140 9.34 -10.69 0.43
C VAL A 140 9.66 -9.28 0.88
N ARG A 141 9.85 -8.33 -0.05
CA ARG A 141 10.15 -6.93 0.27
C ARG A 141 9.07 -6.29 1.15
N TRP A 142 7.79 -6.52 0.85
CA TRP A 142 6.67 -6.04 1.66
C TRP A 142 6.78 -6.51 3.13
N LYS A 143 7.20 -7.76 3.33
CA LYS A 143 7.36 -8.35 4.66
C LYS A 143 8.60 -7.81 5.38
N GLU A 144 9.72 -7.69 4.68
CA GLU A 144 10.98 -7.15 5.23
C GLU A 144 10.80 -5.70 5.68
N LYS A 145 10.17 -4.87 4.84
CA LYS A 145 9.75 -3.51 5.19
C LYS A 145 8.55 -3.49 6.15
N GLY A 146 8.07 -4.62 6.67
CA GLY A 146 7.00 -4.66 7.68
C GLY A 146 5.72 -3.89 7.30
N TYR A 147 5.40 -3.80 6.00
CA TYR A 147 4.28 -3.00 5.52
C TYR A 147 2.95 -3.53 6.02
N ARG A 148 2.05 -2.60 6.34
CA ARG A 148 0.73 -2.90 6.86
C ARG A 148 -0.32 -2.16 6.05
N ILE A 149 -1.40 -2.87 5.69
CA ILE A 149 -2.47 -2.31 4.84
C ILE A 149 -3.00 -0.97 5.37
N ALA A 150 -3.08 -0.79 6.69
CA ALA A 150 -3.56 0.44 7.30
C ALA A 150 -2.62 1.65 7.04
N GLY A 151 -1.31 1.44 6.83
CA GLY A 151 -0.34 2.48 6.46
C GLY A 151 -0.28 2.80 4.96
N VAL A 152 -0.80 1.91 4.09
CA VAL A 152 -0.73 2.05 2.63
C VAL A 152 -1.21 3.41 2.17
N SER A 153 -0.26 4.17 1.63
CA SER A 153 -0.40 5.54 1.13
C SER A 153 0.87 5.90 0.37
N PHE A 154 0.82 6.96 -0.44
CA PHE A 154 2.01 7.51 -1.08
C PHE A 154 3.13 7.82 -0.07
N ASP A 155 2.77 8.44 1.06
CA ASP A 155 3.71 8.79 2.14
C ASP A 155 4.47 7.56 2.68
N MET A 156 3.81 6.39 2.79
CA MET A 156 4.47 5.15 3.25
C MET A 156 5.54 4.66 2.27
N PHE A 157 5.19 4.59 0.98
CA PHE A 157 6.12 4.12 -0.05
C PHE A 157 7.22 5.14 -0.32
N TYR A 158 6.89 6.43 -0.33
CA TYR A 158 7.86 7.52 -0.53
C TYR A 158 8.94 7.49 0.54
N ARG A 159 8.55 7.40 1.82
CA ARG A 159 9.49 7.36 2.95
C ARG A 159 10.38 6.11 2.95
N SER A 160 9.87 4.99 2.46
CA SER A 160 10.56 3.68 2.58
C SER A 160 11.35 3.29 1.34
N GLU A 161 10.92 3.72 0.15
CA GLU A 161 11.43 3.27 -1.16
C GLU A 161 11.59 4.41 -2.18
N GLY A 162 11.36 5.66 -1.78
CA GLY A 162 11.56 6.83 -2.63
C GLY A 162 10.41 7.15 -3.59
N PHE A 163 10.61 8.22 -4.36
CA PHE A 163 9.59 8.78 -5.24
C PHE A 163 9.14 7.81 -6.33
N ASP A 164 10.07 7.15 -7.02
CA ASP A 164 9.75 6.30 -8.18
C ASP A 164 8.79 5.17 -7.84
N VAL A 165 9.04 4.48 -6.71
CA VAL A 165 8.15 3.42 -6.22
C VAL A 165 6.81 3.98 -5.78
N ALA A 166 6.80 5.13 -5.09
CA ALA A 166 5.55 5.75 -4.65
C ALA A 166 4.70 6.24 -5.85
N ALA A 167 5.34 6.80 -6.86
CA ALA A 167 4.72 7.35 -8.06
C ALA A 167 4.23 6.27 -9.02
N SER A 168 4.89 5.11 -9.09
CA SER A 168 4.38 3.96 -9.87
C SER A 168 3.06 3.42 -9.30
N ILE A 169 2.89 3.46 -7.98
CA ILE A 169 1.66 3.02 -7.30
C ILE A 169 0.59 4.13 -7.32
N TYR A 170 1.01 5.40 -7.30
CA TYR A 170 0.13 6.58 -7.29
C TYR A 170 0.49 7.56 -8.44
N PRO A 171 0.19 7.20 -9.70
CA PRO A 171 0.59 7.96 -10.88
C PRO A 171 0.06 9.40 -10.90
N GLN A 172 -1.08 9.66 -10.26
CA GLN A 172 -1.65 11.01 -10.13
C GLN A 172 -0.71 12.01 -9.41
N TYR A 173 0.32 11.52 -8.71
CA TYR A 173 1.29 12.35 -8.02
C TYR A 173 2.52 12.73 -8.85
N LYS A 174 2.66 12.20 -10.07
CA LYS A 174 3.71 12.59 -11.04
C LYS A 174 3.49 13.98 -11.65
N LYS A 175 2.26 14.47 -11.67
CA LYS A 175 1.86 15.69 -12.40
C LYS A 175 1.63 16.89 -11.49
N LYS A 176 2.18 16.91 -10.27
CA LYS A 176 1.99 18.04 -9.34
C LYS A 176 2.73 19.25 -9.88
N LYS A 177 2.03 20.36 -10.10
CA LYS A 177 2.63 21.64 -10.48
C LYS A 177 2.93 22.50 -9.25
N ASN A 178 4.05 23.21 -9.25
CA ASN A 178 4.34 24.27 -8.28
C ASN A 178 3.57 25.56 -8.63
N GLU A 179 3.77 26.61 -7.82
CA GLU A 179 3.14 27.92 -8.04
C GLU A 179 3.55 28.61 -9.36
N TYR A 180 4.66 28.17 -9.95
CA TYR A 180 5.19 28.62 -11.24
C TYR A 180 4.71 27.75 -12.43
N GLY A 181 3.89 26.72 -12.17
CA GLY A 181 3.36 25.83 -13.20
C GLY A 181 4.30 24.69 -13.63
N GLU A 182 5.47 24.56 -13.00
CA GLU A 182 6.46 23.52 -13.27
C GLU A 182 6.09 22.23 -12.55
N ILE A 183 6.34 21.09 -13.19
CA ILE A 183 6.12 19.78 -12.57
C ILE A 183 7.20 19.57 -11.52
N VAL A 184 6.77 19.35 -10.28
CA VAL A 184 7.64 19.05 -9.13
C VAL A 184 7.23 17.73 -8.51
N ASP A 185 8.23 16.98 -8.03
CA ASP A 185 7.99 15.74 -7.33
C ASP A 185 7.17 15.99 -6.07
N ARG A 186 6.14 15.18 -5.91
CA ARG A 186 5.38 15.19 -4.67
C ARG A 186 6.23 14.58 -3.56
N SER A 187 6.41 15.33 -2.49
CA SER A 187 7.00 14.86 -1.24
C SER A 187 5.92 14.63 -0.15
N THR A 188 6.40 14.27 1.03
CA THR A 188 5.64 14.29 2.28
C THR A 188 5.16 15.71 2.62
N THR A 189 4.13 15.82 3.46
CA THR A 189 3.66 17.13 3.95
C THR A 189 4.40 17.52 5.22
N LYS A 190 4.57 18.83 5.47
CA LYS A 190 5.19 19.35 6.72
C LYS A 190 4.61 18.70 7.98
N ALA A 191 3.28 18.60 8.07
CA ALA A 191 2.62 17.96 9.21
C ALA A 191 2.90 16.44 9.31
N SER A 192 3.16 15.75 8.18
CA SER A 192 3.61 14.35 8.17
C SER A 192 5.03 14.24 8.73
N ASP A 193 5.92 15.15 8.33
CA ASP A 193 7.31 15.18 8.78
C ASP A 193 7.42 15.50 10.27
N GLU A 194 6.71 16.53 10.74
CA GLU A 194 6.64 16.89 12.16
C GLU A 194 6.16 15.75 13.05
N ARG A 195 5.11 15.02 12.62
CA ARG A 195 4.64 13.85 13.37
C ARG A 195 5.64 12.71 13.34
N THR A 196 6.32 12.51 12.21
CA THR A 196 7.36 11.48 12.07
C THR A 196 8.53 11.78 13.02
N LEU A 197 8.98 13.03 13.09
CA LEU A 197 10.01 13.47 14.02
C LEU A 197 9.62 13.20 15.48
N LYS A 198 8.41 13.59 15.89
CA LYS A 198 7.92 13.31 17.25
C LYS A 198 7.82 11.81 17.55
N ILE A 199 7.43 11.00 16.58
CA ILE A 199 7.43 9.54 16.74
C ILE A 199 8.86 9.03 16.96
N SER A 200 9.83 9.49 16.18
CA SER A 200 11.25 9.15 16.35
C SER A 200 11.76 9.53 17.73
N GLU A 201 11.52 10.76 18.19
CA GLU A 201 11.92 11.24 19.51
C GLU A 201 11.42 10.34 20.63
N ILE A 202 10.12 9.98 20.61
CA ILE A 202 9.54 9.12 21.64
C ILE A 202 10.12 7.70 21.58
N ILE A 203 10.37 7.15 20.38
CA ILE A 203 11.01 5.84 20.23
C ILE A 203 12.40 5.86 20.86
N LEU A 204 13.23 6.84 20.49
CA LEU A 204 14.59 6.97 20.97
C LEU A 204 14.66 7.21 22.48
N GLN A 205 13.80 8.07 23.04
CA GLN A 205 13.71 8.30 24.48
C GLN A 205 13.33 7.02 25.24
N CYS A 206 12.39 6.24 24.69
CA CYS A 206 12.00 4.96 25.29
C CYS A 206 13.16 3.95 25.27
N ILE A 207 13.88 3.87 24.15
CA ILE A 207 15.06 2.99 24.00
C ILE A 207 16.17 3.43 24.97
N GLN A 208 16.50 4.72 25.03
CA GLN A 208 17.51 5.23 25.95
C GLN A 208 17.17 4.94 27.42
N ARG A 209 15.89 5.06 27.79
CA ARG A 209 15.45 4.87 29.19
C ARG A 209 15.38 3.42 29.63
N LYS A 210 14.91 2.51 28.77
CA LYS A 210 14.60 1.12 29.16
C LYS A 210 15.02 0.05 28.15
N GLY A 211 15.76 0.43 27.12
CA GLY A 211 16.33 -0.47 26.11
C GLY A 211 15.38 -0.91 24.99
N TYR A 212 14.10 -0.50 25.01
CA TYR A 212 13.13 -0.80 23.94
C TYR A 212 11.98 0.20 23.90
N CYS A 213 11.24 0.22 22.79
CA CYS A 213 9.97 0.92 22.65
C CYS A 213 8.89 -0.01 22.08
N THR A 214 7.62 0.26 22.35
CA THR A 214 6.49 -0.36 21.64
C THR A 214 5.67 0.69 20.92
N GLU A 215 5.04 0.33 19.80
CA GLU A 215 4.14 1.26 19.10
C GLU A 215 3.00 1.77 19.99
N LYS A 216 2.54 0.94 20.95
CA LYS A 216 1.50 1.31 21.92
C LYS A 216 1.96 2.44 22.84
N GLU A 217 3.22 2.43 23.26
CA GLU A 217 3.78 3.50 24.09
C GLU A 217 3.89 4.80 23.32
N VAL A 218 4.34 4.74 22.07
CA VAL A 218 4.36 5.93 21.19
C VAL A 218 2.95 6.52 21.07
N VAL A 219 1.95 5.69 20.77
CA VAL A 219 0.55 6.11 20.64
C VAL A 219 0.02 6.70 21.95
N TYR A 220 0.32 6.08 23.09
CA TYR A 220 -0.12 6.55 24.40
C TYR A 220 0.50 7.91 24.76
N ILE A 221 1.82 8.04 24.61
CA ILE A 221 2.57 9.26 24.94
C ILE A 221 2.13 10.44 24.05
N LEU A 222 1.96 10.19 22.74
CA LEU A 222 1.50 11.21 21.79
C LEU A 222 -0.02 11.41 21.81
N GLY A 223 -0.75 10.60 22.56
CA GLY A 223 -2.22 10.63 22.65
C GLY A 223 -2.79 11.93 23.22
N SER A 224 -1.97 12.70 23.95
CA SER A 224 -2.33 14.04 24.43
C SER A 224 -2.23 15.12 23.35
N GLN A 225 -1.45 14.88 22.30
CA GLN A 225 -1.21 15.85 21.21
C GLN A 225 -1.99 15.50 19.94
N TYR A 226 -2.20 14.21 19.69
CA TYR A 226 -2.81 13.70 18.48
C TYR A 226 -3.82 12.59 18.80
N LYS A 227 -4.85 12.47 17.96
CA LYS A 227 -5.77 11.33 18.03
C LYS A 227 -5.01 10.02 17.84
N TYR A 228 -5.38 9.00 18.61
CA TYR A 228 -4.71 7.70 18.63
C TYR A 228 -4.65 7.07 17.23
N GLU A 229 -5.74 7.13 16.46
CA GLU A 229 -5.83 6.56 15.12
C GLU A 229 -4.91 7.27 14.12
N VAL A 230 -4.68 8.58 14.31
CA VAL A 230 -3.77 9.37 13.48
C VAL A 230 -2.33 8.95 13.76
N THR A 231 -1.94 8.86 15.03
CA THR A 231 -0.60 8.42 15.44
C THR A 231 -0.33 6.99 14.99
N GLU A 232 -1.28 6.07 15.21
CA GLU A 232 -1.17 4.69 14.74
C GLU A 232 -0.97 4.60 13.22
N THR A 233 -1.70 5.42 12.45
CA THR A 233 -1.56 5.45 11.00
C THR A 233 -0.21 6.02 10.58
N GLN A 234 0.26 7.07 11.26
CA GLN A 234 1.56 7.66 10.98
C GLN A 234 2.71 6.69 11.29
N ILE A 235 2.68 5.98 12.42
CA ILE A 235 3.66 4.93 12.74
C ILE A 235 3.72 3.89 11.60
N LYS A 236 2.57 3.47 11.08
CA LYS A 236 2.52 2.50 9.96
C LYS A 236 3.10 3.04 8.65
N ARG A 237 3.25 4.36 8.50
CA ARG A 237 3.84 5.01 7.31
C ARG A 237 5.34 5.21 7.43
N CYS A 238 5.81 5.67 8.60
CA CYS A 238 7.18 6.15 8.77
C CYS A 238 8.10 5.19 9.54
N LEU A 239 7.59 4.13 10.18
CA LEU A 239 8.45 3.31 11.06
C LEU A 239 9.69 2.73 10.36
N ASN A 240 9.62 2.37 9.07
CA ASN A 240 10.82 1.91 8.35
C ASN A 240 11.86 3.00 8.18
N GLU A 241 11.44 4.19 7.76
CA GLU A 241 12.34 5.34 7.64
C GLU A 241 13.03 5.63 8.97
N ILE A 242 12.28 5.59 10.08
CA ILE A 242 12.86 5.76 11.43
C ILE A 242 13.85 4.64 11.75
N MET A 243 13.49 3.39 11.46
CA MET A 243 14.38 2.24 11.70
C MET A 243 15.66 2.33 10.88
N ASP A 244 15.57 2.71 9.61
CA ASP A 244 16.70 2.85 8.69
C ASP A 244 17.63 4.01 9.14
N ILE A 245 17.07 5.17 9.53
CA ILE A 245 17.84 6.35 9.96
C ILE A 245 18.57 6.12 11.28
N TYR A 246 17.90 5.51 12.26
CA TYR A 246 18.42 5.39 13.62
C TYR A 246 19.01 4.00 13.93
N LEU A 247 19.23 3.17 12.90
CA LEU A 247 19.74 1.81 13.04
C LEU A 247 18.96 1.01 14.08
N LEU A 248 17.63 0.99 13.94
CA LEU A 248 16.73 0.26 14.83
C LEU A 248 16.14 -0.94 14.10
N LYS A 249 15.77 -1.95 14.87
CA LYS A 249 15.01 -3.09 14.36
C LYS A 249 13.76 -3.36 15.18
N LYS A 250 12.73 -3.84 14.49
CA LYS A 250 11.51 -4.33 15.12
C LYS A 250 11.56 -5.85 15.23
N VAL A 251 11.51 -6.36 16.45
CA VAL A 251 11.57 -7.79 16.74
C VAL A 251 10.39 -8.23 17.60
N LYS A 252 9.99 -9.49 17.45
CA LYS A 252 9.05 -10.10 18.39
C LYS A 252 9.82 -10.43 19.68
N ALA A 253 9.41 -9.86 20.80
CA ALA A 253 10.02 -10.14 22.09
C ALA A 253 9.89 -11.64 22.38
N ASN A 254 11.00 -12.36 22.45
CA ASN A 254 11.05 -13.77 22.86
C ASN A 254 11.33 -13.86 24.37
N LYS A 255 11.49 -15.07 24.93
CA LYS A 255 11.77 -15.26 26.37
C LYS A 255 13.01 -14.46 26.82
N ILE A 256 14.08 -14.54 26.04
CA ILE A 256 15.37 -13.87 26.31
C ILE A 256 15.19 -12.35 26.36
N LEU A 257 14.54 -11.77 25.34
CA LEU A 257 14.31 -10.32 25.26
C LEU A 257 13.38 -9.83 26.37
N LYS A 258 12.36 -10.62 26.74
CA LYS A 258 11.46 -10.26 27.84
C LYS A 258 12.18 -10.22 29.18
N GLU A 259 13.10 -11.15 29.42
CA GLU A 259 13.93 -11.15 30.61
C GLU A 259 14.91 -9.97 30.62
N LYS A 260 15.68 -9.79 29.54
CA LYS A 260 16.65 -8.70 29.36
C LYS A 260 16.06 -7.32 29.62
N TYR A 261 14.86 -7.07 29.09
CA TYR A 261 14.19 -5.76 29.18
C TYR A 261 13.07 -5.71 30.23
N HIS A 262 12.98 -6.72 31.09
CA HIS A 262 11.97 -6.84 32.15
C HIS A 262 10.52 -6.59 31.67
N ILE A 263 10.16 -7.14 30.50
CA ILE A 263 8.87 -6.91 29.85
C ILE A 263 7.77 -7.74 30.55
N LYS A 264 6.98 -7.05 31.38
CA LYS A 264 5.80 -7.61 32.06
C LYS A 264 4.57 -7.49 31.16
N SER A 265 4.42 -8.42 30.21
CA SER A 265 3.23 -8.52 29.36
C SER A 265 2.80 -9.96 29.13
N ASN A 266 1.50 -10.18 28.92
CA ASN A 266 1.02 -11.45 28.41
C ASN A 266 1.46 -11.62 26.94
N GLY A 267 1.95 -12.82 26.58
CA GLY A 267 2.46 -13.11 25.25
C GLY A 267 3.80 -12.45 24.90
N TYR A 268 4.04 -12.29 23.60
CA TYR A 268 5.32 -11.91 22.99
C TYR A 268 5.10 -10.69 22.07
N PRO A 269 5.10 -9.46 22.61
CA PRO A 269 4.81 -8.25 21.84
C PRO A 269 5.92 -7.95 20.82
N ASN A 270 5.60 -7.16 19.81
CA ASN A 270 6.65 -6.56 18.97
C ASN A 270 7.26 -5.36 19.70
N ILE A 271 8.58 -5.31 19.76
CA ILE A 271 9.37 -4.24 20.36
C ILE A 271 10.32 -3.66 19.29
N ILE A 272 10.65 -2.39 19.46
CA ILE A 272 11.65 -1.67 18.68
C ILE A 272 12.87 -1.52 19.59
N ILE A 273 14.03 -1.94 19.09
CA ILE A 273 15.31 -1.91 19.80
C ILE A 273 16.40 -1.44 18.85
N GLU A 274 17.56 -1.06 19.38
CA GLU A 274 18.75 -0.79 18.56
C GLU A 274 19.16 -2.05 17.78
N ASP A 275 19.54 -1.86 16.53
CA ASP A 275 20.13 -2.88 15.68
C ASP A 275 21.64 -2.93 15.91
N ILE A 276 22.00 -3.38 17.12
CA ILE A 276 23.39 -3.67 17.46
C ILE A 276 23.73 -5.00 16.77
N ASN A 277 24.51 -4.92 15.70
CA ASN A 277 25.19 -6.07 15.09
C ASN A 277 26.24 -6.63 16.03
#